data_AF-A0A523HNW3-F1
#
_entry.id   AF-A0A523HNW3-F1
#
_cell.length_a   1.000
_cell.length_b   1.000
_cell.length_c   1.000
_cell.angle_alpha   90.00
_cell.angle_beta   90.00
_cell.angle_gamma   90.00
#
_symmetry.space_group_name_H-M   'P 1'
#
loop_
_entity.id
_entity.type
_entity.pdbx_description
1 polymer ?
#
loop_
_entity_poly.entity_id
_entity_poly.type
_entity_poly.pdbx_seq_one_letter_code
_entity_poly.pdbx_strand_id
1 'polypeptide(L)'
;MPIIIAFVGYLTGILVNALADSLPRSRQLEGPACLECGAPRRSLAWSGLLAYLSGNHVCAYCATPVGYRAPIVEASAILWPLVLYYIEPSPLIFWPSFLLSMYFLLVIVIDYEHRLILFVVTVPAAIVIAVVGSL
;
A
#
# COMPACT_ATOMS: atom_id res chain seq x y z
N MET A 1 -14.82 -9.69 13.61
CA MET A 1 -13.64 -8.81 13.49
C MET A 1 -12.72 -9.08 12.30
N PRO A 2 -12.33 -10.31 11.93
CA PRO A 2 -11.25 -10.52 10.94
C PRO A 2 -11.57 -9.94 9.55
N ILE A 3 -12.85 -9.94 9.15
CA ILE A 3 -13.30 -9.29 7.90
C ILE A 3 -13.00 -7.79 7.91
N ILE A 4 -13.22 -7.11 9.04
CA ILE A 4 -12.93 -5.68 9.18
C ILE A 4 -11.42 -5.45 9.08
N ILE A 5 -10.61 -6.30 9.73
CA ILE A 5 -9.14 -6.23 9.67
C ILE A 5 -8.64 -6.44 8.24
N ALA A 6 -9.16 -7.45 7.54
CA ALA A 6 -8.84 -7.71 6.13
C ALA A 6 -9.22 -6.51 5.25
N PHE A 7 -10.38 -5.90 5.50
CA PHE A 7 -10.83 -4.74 4.73
C PHE A 7 -9.96 -3.49 4.99
N VAL A 8 -9.61 -3.22 6.24
CA VAL A 8 -8.68 -2.13 6.61
C VAL A 8 -7.31 -2.37 5.97
N GLY A 9 -6.81 -3.59 6.03
CA GLY A 9 -5.57 -4.01 5.37
C GLY A 9 -5.62 -3.79 3.85
N TYR A 10 -6.72 -4.20 3.21
CA TYR A 10 -6.94 -3.99 1.78
C TYR A 10 -6.92 -2.50 1.39
N LEU A 11 -7.68 -1.66 2.09
CA LEU A 11 -7.69 -0.21 1.82
C LEU A 11 -6.31 0.42 2.03
N THR A 12 -5.58 -0.04 3.05
CA THR A 12 -4.22 0.43 3.32
C THR A 12 -3.23 -0.06 2.25
N GLY A 13 -3.40 -1.26 1.71
CA GLY A 13 -2.63 -1.78 0.58
C GLY A 13 -2.80 -0.94 -0.70
N ILE A 14 -4.03 -0.50 -1.00
CA ILE A 14 -4.29 0.44 -2.10
C ILE A 14 -3.53 1.76 -1.87
N LEU A 15 -3.60 2.29 -0.64
CA LEU A 15 -2.89 3.52 -0.28
C LEU A 15 -1.37 3.34 -0.39
N VAL A 16 -0.81 2.22 0.07
CA VAL A 16 0.62 1.90 -0.04
C VAL A 16 1.04 1.88 -1.51
N ASN A 17 0.27 1.23 -2.39
CA ASN A 17 0.55 1.25 -3.83
C ASN A 17 0.54 2.67 -4.41
N ALA A 18 -0.47 3.48 -4.08
CA ALA A 18 -0.58 4.86 -4.56
C ALA A 18 0.59 5.74 -4.08
N LEU A 19 1.00 5.59 -2.82
CA LEU A 19 2.15 6.30 -2.26
C LEU A 19 3.47 5.83 -2.90
N ALA A 20 3.64 4.52 -3.09
CA ALA A 20 4.82 3.97 -3.75
C ALA A 20 4.97 4.48 -5.19
N ASP A 21 3.87 4.60 -5.94
CA ASP A 21 3.91 5.12 -7.31
C ASP A 21 4.15 6.64 -7.38
N SER A 22 3.67 7.41 -6.41
CA SER A 22 3.66 8.88 -6.49
C SER A 22 4.87 9.53 -5.83
N LEU A 23 5.21 9.11 -4.60
CA LEU A 23 6.21 9.78 -3.77
C LEU A 23 7.63 9.81 -4.36
N PRO A 24 8.13 8.75 -5.02
CA PRO A 24 9.46 8.79 -5.64
C PRO A 24 9.57 9.81 -6.77
N ARG A 25 8.46 10.14 -7.44
CA ARG A 25 8.43 11.04 -8.60
C ARG A 25 8.13 12.49 -8.21
N SER A 26 7.00 12.74 -7.54
CA SER A 26 6.53 14.11 -7.28
C SER A 26 6.57 14.52 -5.81
N ARG A 27 6.90 13.59 -4.90
CA ARG A 27 6.85 13.77 -3.44
C ARG A 27 5.46 14.18 -2.93
N GLN A 28 4.43 14.03 -3.75
CA GLN A 28 3.03 14.28 -3.44
C GLN A 28 2.22 13.05 -3.83
N LEU A 29 1.03 12.89 -3.24
CA LEU A 29 0.12 11.83 -3.63
C LEU A 29 -0.61 12.24 -4.90
N GLU A 30 -0.48 11.44 -5.96
CA GLU A 30 -1.20 11.62 -7.21
C GLU A 30 -2.31 10.57 -7.35
N GLY A 31 -3.30 10.89 -8.20
CA GLY A 31 -4.37 9.95 -8.49
C GLY A 31 -3.87 8.71 -9.24
N PRO A 32 -4.56 7.56 -9.16
CA PRO A 32 -4.13 6.34 -9.83
C PRO A 32 -4.08 6.51 -11.35
N ALA A 33 -2.86 6.49 -11.89
CA ALA A 33 -2.60 6.66 -13.32
C ALA A 33 -1.82 5.47 -13.89
N CYS A 34 -1.85 5.32 -15.20
CA CYS A 34 -0.94 4.41 -15.88
C CYS A 34 0.50 4.92 -15.73
N LEU A 35 1.44 4.05 -15.33
CA LEU A 35 2.84 4.42 -15.16
C LEU A 35 3.55 4.73 -16.48
N GLU A 36 3.07 4.17 -17.59
CA GLU A 36 3.66 4.35 -18.92
C GLU A 36 3.11 5.58 -19.65
N CYS A 37 1.79 5.75 -19.71
CA CYS A 37 1.16 6.81 -20.51
C CYS A 37 0.53 7.94 -19.69
N GLY A 38 0.49 7.84 -18.36
CA GLY A 38 -0.11 8.85 -17.48
C GLY A 38 -1.63 8.94 -17.51
N ALA A 39 -2.32 8.13 -18.34
CA ALA A 39 -3.77 8.18 -18.42
C ALA A 39 -4.44 7.74 -17.10
N PRO A 40 -5.57 8.35 -16.71
CA PRO A 40 -6.26 8.00 -15.47
C PRO A 40 -6.76 6.55 -15.51
N ARG A 41 -6.58 5.83 -14.41
CA ARG A 41 -7.08 4.46 -14.29
C ARG A 41 -8.57 4.48 -13.95
N ARG A 42 -9.31 3.54 -14.54
CA ARG A 42 -10.70 3.24 -14.16
C ARG A 42 -10.75 2.81 -12.67
N SER A 43 -11.82 3.13 -11.96
CA SER A 43 -11.94 2.89 -10.51
C SER A 43 -11.64 1.45 -10.08
N LEU A 44 -12.07 0.45 -10.85
CA LEU A 44 -11.76 -0.97 -10.59
C LEU A 44 -10.26 -1.30 -10.72
N ALA A 45 -9.51 -0.50 -11.48
CA ALA A 45 -8.08 -0.66 -11.68
C ALA A 45 -7.23 0.18 -10.71
N TRP A 46 -7.86 0.80 -9.70
CA TRP A 46 -7.16 1.45 -8.59
C TRP A 46 -6.61 0.43 -7.60
N SER A 47 -7.30 -0.71 -7.45
CA SER A 47 -6.78 -1.89 -6.76
C SER A 47 -6.16 -2.84 -7.78
N GLY A 48 -4.95 -3.30 -7.49
CA GLY A 48 -4.29 -4.37 -8.23
C GLY A 48 -5.12 -5.65 -8.21
N LEU A 49 -5.61 -6.09 -7.04
CA LEU A 49 -6.43 -7.29 -6.93
C LEU A 49 -7.71 -7.19 -7.76
N LEU A 50 -8.47 -6.09 -7.63
CA LEU A 50 -9.70 -5.90 -8.41
C LEU A 50 -9.42 -5.74 -9.90
N ALA A 51 -8.30 -5.13 -10.30
CA ALA A 51 -7.90 -5.03 -11.70
C ALA A 51 -7.77 -6.43 -12.33
N TYR A 52 -7.07 -7.34 -11.65
CA TYR A 52 -6.89 -8.71 -12.13
C TYR A 52 -8.19 -9.52 -12.07
N LEU A 53 -8.93 -9.47 -10.96
CA LEU A 53 -10.18 -10.23 -10.79
C LEU A 53 -11.28 -9.80 -11.77
N SER A 54 -11.35 -8.51 -12.11
CA SER A 54 -12.37 -7.97 -13.02
C SER A 54 -11.94 -7.96 -14.50
N GLY A 55 -10.71 -8.39 -14.81
CA GLY A 55 -10.15 -8.31 -16.17
C GLY A 55 -9.72 -6.90 -16.60
N ASN A 56 -9.88 -5.87 -15.75
CA ASN A 56 -9.44 -4.49 -16.01
C ASN A 56 -7.95 -4.27 -15.72
N HIS A 57 -7.12 -5.30 -15.88
CA HIS A 57 -5.68 -5.24 -15.62
C HIS A 57 -4.89 -4.74 -16.84
N VAL A 58 -5.55 -4.28 -17.90
CA VAL A 58 -4.91 -3.68 -19.08
C VAL A 58 -5.36 -2.24 -19.21
N CYS A 59 -4.42 -1.32 -19.42
CA CYS A 59 -4.74 0.09 -19.63
C CYS A 59 -5.58 0.26 -20.90
N ALA A 60 -6.71 0.98 -20.80
CA ALA A 60 -7.60 1.23 -21.92
C ALA A 60 -7.00 2.15 -23.01
N TYR A 61 -5.91 2.87 -22.71
CA TYR A 61 -5.31 3.86 -23.61
C TYR A 61 -4.06 3.36 -24.33
N CYS A 62 -3.15 2.67 -23.62
CA CYS A 62 -1.87 2.22 -24.17
C CYS A 62 -1.68 0.70 -24.15
N ALA A 63 -2.69 -0.06 -23.70
CA ALA A 63 -2.65 -1.51 -23.55
C ALA A 63 -1.54 -2.07 -22.63
N THR A 64 -0.85 -1.22 -21.85
CA THR A 64 0.11 -1.69 -20.85
C THR A 64 -0.63 -2.43 -19.73
N PRO A 65 -0.21 -3.67 -19.38
CA PRO A 65 -0.77 -4.38 -18.24
C PRO A 65 -0.38 -3.74 -16.90
N VAL A 66 -1.21 -3.92 -15.89
CA VAL A 66 -0.84 -3.65 -14.50
C VAL A 66 0.21 -4.67 -14.09
N GLY A 67 1.30 -4.22 -13.47
CA GLY A 67 2.31 -5.12 -12.93
C GLY A 67 1.78 -5.92 -11.74
N TYR A 68 2.39 -7.09 -11.49
CA TYR A 68 2.02 -7.98 -10.37
C TYR A 68 2.34 -7.39 -8.99
N ARG A 69 3.16 -6.34 -8.91
CA ARG A 69 3.48 -5.67 -7.64
C ARG A 69 2.21 -5.23 -6.89
N ALA A 70 1.29 -4.54 -7.57
CA ALA A 70 0.10 -3.99 -6.94
C ALA A 70 -0.78 -5.07 -6.25
N PRO A 71 -1.18 -6.16 -6.91
CA PRO A 71 -1.95 -7.22 -6.24
C PRO A 71 -1.14 -7.95 -5.17
N ILE A 72 0.19 -8.10 -5.31
CA ILE A 72 1.02 -8.72 -4.26
C ILE A 72 1.02 -7.85 -2.99
N VAL A 73 1.24 -6.54 -3.14
CA VAL A 73 1.23 -5.59 -2.02
C VAL A 73 -0.12 -5.58 -1.30
N GLU A 74 -1.23 -5.55 -2.06
CA GLU A 74 -2.57 -5.62 -1.48
C GLU A 74 -2.85 -6.95 -0.78
N ALA A 75 -2.42 -8.07 -1.36
CA ALA A 75 -2.55 -9.38 -0.72
C ALA A 75 -1.73 -9.45 0.59
N SER A 76 -0.49 -8.97 0.58
CA SER A 76 0.33 -8.87 1.80
C SER A 76 -0.31 -7.98 2.86
N ALA A 77 -0.87 -6.83 2.44
CA ALA A 77 -1.56 -5.89 3.32
C ALA A 77 -2.88 -6.46 3.89
N ILE A 78 -3.49 -7.46 3.26
CA ILE A 78 -4.65 -8.19 3.80
C ILE A 78 -4.20 -9.30 4.75
N LEU A 79 -3.25 -10.14 4.31
CA LEU A 79 -2.90 -11.37 5.02
C LEU A 79 -2.09 -11.09 6.29
N TRP A 80 -1.16 -10.13 6.24
CA TRP A 80 -0.28 -9.86 7.38
C TRP A 80 -1.04 -9.34 8.61
N PRO A 81 -1.97 -8.37 8.50
CA PRO A 81 -2.78 -7.97 9.65
C PRO A 81 -3.64 -9.08 10.21
N LEU A 82 -4.11 -10.03 9.39
CA LEU A 82 -4.84 -11.20 9.89
C LEU A 82 -3.95 -12.09 10.75
N VAL A 83 -2.69 -12.27 10.36
CA VAL A 83 -1.70 -12.99 11.18
C VAL A 83 -1.45 -12.25 12.50
N LEU A 84 -1.21 -10.94 12.46
CA LEU A 84 -1.02 -10.12 13.65
C LEU A 84 -2.22 -10.21 14.61
N TYR A 85 -3.44 -10.11 14.07
CA TYR A 85 -4.67 -10.20 14.85
C TYR A 85 -4.87 -11.59 15.49
N TYR A 86 -4.44 -12.65 14.82
CA TYR A 86 -4.53 -14.00 15.35
C TYR A 86 -3.52 -14.26 16.47
N ILE A 87 -2.32 -13.68 16.36
CA ILE A 87 -1.27 -13.79 17.39
C ILE A 87 -1.66 -13.01 18.64
N GLU A 88 -2.05 -11.73 18.47
CA GLU A 88 -2.36 -10.84 19.58
C GLU A 88 -3.40 -9.79 19.15
N PRO A 89 -4.70 -10.02 19.42
CA PRO A 89 -5.77 -9.11 19.00
C PRO A 89 -5.91 -7.89 19.90
N SER A 90 -5.15 -7.78 21.01
CA SER A 90 -5.17 -6.60 21.87
C SER A 90 -4.96 -5.31 21.06
N PRO A 91 -5.90 -4.34 21.09
CA PRO A 91 -5.79 -3.11 20.31
C PRO A 91 -4.49 -2.33 20.57
N LEU A 92 -3.98 -2.38 21.80
CA LEU A 92 -2.74 -1.70 22.21
C LEU A 92 -1.49 -2.27 21.52
N ILE A 93 -1.51 -3.54 21.12
CA ILE A 93 -0.40 -4.20 20.44
C ILE A 93 -0.65 -4.26 18.93
N PHE A 94 -1.88 -4.59 18.54
CA PHE A 94 -2.29 -4.77 17.17
C PHE A 94 -2.12 -3.50 16.33
N TRP A 95 -2.66 -2.35 16.77
CA TRP A 95 -2.64 -1.13 15.95
C TRP A 95 -1.23 -0.57 15.72
N PRO A 96 -0.34 -0.48 16.74
CA PRO A 96 1.05 -0.10 16.49
C PRO A 96 1.79 -1.08 15.57
N SER A 97 1.59 -2.39 15.75
CA SER A 97 2.19 -3.43 14.91
C SER A 97 1.71 -3.34 13.46
N PHE A 98 0.41 -3.10 13.26
CA PHE A 98 -0.20 -2.88 11.96
C PHE A 98 0.38 -1.63 11.28
N LEU A 99 0.40 -0.48 11.95
CA LEU A 99 0.94 0.76 11.38
C LEU A 99 2.41 0.61 11.00
N LEU A 100 3.22 0.02 11.88
CA LEU A 100 4.64 -0.22 11.63
C LEU A 100 4.87 -1.15 10.44
N SER A 101 4.08 -2.22 10.32
CA SER A 101 4.20 -3.17 9.21
C SER A 101 3.74 -2.58 7.88
N MET A 102 2.70 -1.75 7.85
CA MET A 102 2.30 -1.02 6.63
C MET A 102 3.35 0.01 6.21
N TYR A 103 3.98 0.70 7.16
CA TYR A 103 5.12 1.57 6.88
C TYR A 103 6.29 0.80 6.25
N PHE A 104 6.69 -0.34 6.82
CA PHE A 104 7.77 -1.13 6.24
C PHE A 104 7.40 -1.72 4.88
N LEU A 105 6.14 -2.12 4.68
CA LEU A 105 5.67 -2.56 3.37
C LEU A 105 5.86 -1.46 2.32
N LEU A 106 5.48 -0.21 2.63
CA LEU A 106 5.71 0.94 1.75
C LEU A 106 7.20 1.16 1.46
N VAL A 107 8.05 1.14 2.50
CA VAL A 107 9.51 1.32 2.34
C VAL A 107 10.12 0.22 1.49
N ILE A 108 9.75 -1.05 1.73
CA ILE A 108 10.25 -2.20 0.96
C ILE A 108 9.89 -2.06 -0.52
N VAL A 109 8.66 -1.66 -0.83
CA VAL A 109 8.22 -1.49 -2.22
C VAL A 109 9.01 -0.37 -2.90
N ILE A 110 9.13 0.80 -2.27
CA ILE A 110 9.88 1.93 -2.83
C ILE A 110 11.36 1.59 -2.99
N ASP A 111 11.96 0.93 -2.00
CA ASP A 111 13.37 0.53 -2.05
C ASP A 111 13.62 -0.52 -3.13
N TYR A 112 12.74 -1.50 -3.27
CA TYR A 112 12.87 -2.52 -4.31
C TYR A 112 12.78 -1.92 -5.73
N GLU A 113 11.85 -0.98 -5.97
CA GLU A 113 11.65 -0.37 -7.29
C GLU A 113 12.66 0.73 -7.61
N HIS A 114 13.02 1.56 -6.63
CA HIS A 114 13.78 2.78 -6.85
C HIS A 114 15.11 2.84 -6.09
N ARG A 115 15.36 1.93 -5.14
CA ARG A 115 16.52 1.93 -4.24
C ARG A 115 16.65 3.23 -3.44
N LEU A 116 15.50 3.75 -3.00
CA LEU A 116 15.37 5.02 -2.28
C LEU A 116 14.72 4.81 -0.92
N ILE A 117 15.25 5.48 0.11
CA ILE A 117 14.58 5.68 1.39
C ILE A 117 14.22 7.16 1.49
N LEU A 118 12.95 7.49 1.27
CA LEU A 118 12.50 8.87 1.12
C LEU A 118 12.24 9.52 2.48
N PHE A 119 12.89 10.66 2.77
CA PHE A 119 12.63 11.42 4.00
C PHE A 119 11.19 11.89 4.16
N VAL A 120 10.46 12.14 3.06
CA VAL A 120 9.03 12.49 3.09
C VAL A 120 8.17 11.36 3.68
N VAL A 121 8.68 10.12 3.68
CA VAL A 121 8.05 8.96 4.32
C VAL A 121 8.67 8.70 5.70
N THR A 122 10.00 8.68 5.77
CA THR A 122 10.73 8.28 6.99
C THR A 122 10.60 9.28 8.14
N VAL A 123 10.64 10.59 7.88
CA VAL A 123 10.57 11.61 8.96
C VAL A 123 9.18 11.62 9.63
N PRO A 124 8.06 11.70 8.88
CA PRO A 124 6.73 11.61 9.51
C PRO A 124 6.52 10.29 10.25
N ALA A 125 6.97 9.17 9.67
CA ALA A 125 6.86 7.87 10.33
C ALA A 125 7.65 7.81 11.64
N ALA A 126 8.89 8.33 11.67
CA ALA A 126 9.70 8.38 12.88
C ALA A 126 9.01 9.18 13.99
N ILE A 127 8.40 10.32 13.66
CA ILE A 127 7.64 11.13 14.63
C ILE A 127 6.45 10.33 15.18
N VAL A 128 5.64 9.72 14.31
CA VAL A 128 4.48 8.94 14.73
C VAL A 128 4.88 7.76 15.60
N ILE A 129 5.91 7.00 15.21
CA ILE A 129 6.40 5.85 15.97
C ILE A 129 6.96 6.29 17.32
N ALA A 130 7.71 7.39 17.39
CA ALA A 130 8.24 7.91 18.65
C ALA A 130 7.12 8.30 19.62
N VAL A 131 6.08 8.98 19.13
CA VAL A 131 4.91 9.35 19.95
C VAL A 131 4.20 8.09 20.43
N VAL A 132 3.85 7.17 19.53
CA VAL A 132 3.12 5.94 19.88
C VAL A 132 3.91 5.06 20.84
N GLY A 133 5.23 4.94 20.67
CA GLY A 133 6.08 4.15 21.56
C GLY A 133 6.38 4.80 22.91
N SER A 134 6.02 6.08 23.10
CA SER A 134 6.19 6.80 24.36
C SER A 134 4.96 6.77 25.28
N LEU A 135 3.84 6.24 24.79
CA LEU A 135 2.58 6.06 25.51
C LEU A 135 2.52 4.68 26.18
#